data_AF-A0A5K0YPV2-F1
#
_entry.id   AF-A0A5K0YPV2-F1
#
_cell.length_a   1.000
_cell.length_b   1.000
_cell.length_c   1.000
_cell.angle_alpha   90.00
_cell.angle_beta   90.00
_cell.angle_gamma   90.00
#
_symmetry.space_group_name_H-M   'P 1'
#
loop_
_entity.id
_entity.type
_entity.pdbx_description
1 polymer ?
#
loop_
_entity_poly.entity_id
_entity_poly.type
_entity_poly.pdbx_seq_one_letter_code
_entity_poly.pdbx_strand_id
1 'polypeptide(L)'
;MDLAGLETRQLCLLQRIARFESSLLPDGARPQPPTPSPAASTLSAATNTIESHLTNILLSNGVTDFRFGRVPEDYYDRTIEERRDILGAPSIHHLCKSIVL
;
A
#
# COMPACT_ATOMS: atom_id res chain seq x y z
N MET A 1 -25.04 -12.85 -29.37
CA MET A 1 -24.23 -13.07 -28.14
C MET A 1 -25.00 -14.09 -27.33
N ASP A 2 -24.46 -15.30 -27.22
CA ASP A 2 -25.15 -16.45 -26.62
C ASP A 2 -24.86 -16.51 -25.11
N LEU A 3 -25.89 -16.72 -24.29
CA LEU A 3 -25.79 -16.73 -22.81
C LEU A 3 -24.83 -17.83 -22.33
N ALA A 4 -24.88 -19.00 -22.97
CA ALA A 4 -24.01 -20.13 -22.68
C ALA A 4 -22.53 -19.81 -22.97
N GLY A 5 -22.26 -19.01 -24.00
CA GLY A 5 -20.91 -18.57 -24.34
C GLY A 5 -20.32 -17.60 -23.31
N LEU A 6 -21.16 -16.77 -22.70
CA LEU A 6 -20.75 -15.85 -21.65
C LEU A 6 -20.42 -16.60 -20.35
N GLU A 7 -21.27 -17.55 -19.96
CA GLU A 7 -21.08 -18.39 -18.79
C GLU A 7 -19.78 -19.21 -18.88
N THR A 8 -19.52 -19.78 -20.06
CA THR A 8 -18.27 -20.52 -20.32
C THR A 8 -17.04 -19.63 -20.14
N ARG A 9 -17.09 -18.39 -20.64
CA ARG A 9 -15.99 -17.42 -20.46
C ARG A 9 -15.82 -17.01 -19.00
N GLN A 10 -16.92 -16.82 -18.28
CA GLN A 10 -16.90 -16.46 -16.87
C GLN A 10 -16.24 -17.58 -16.04
N LEU A 11 -16.64 -18.84 -16.23
CA LEU A 11 -16.05 -19.98 -15.53
C LEU A 11 -14.55 -20.14 -15.83
N CYS A 12 -14.15 -19.93 -17.09
CA CYS A 12 -12.75 -19.96 -17.50
C CYS A 12 -11.92 -18.89 -16.78
N LEU A 13 -12.44 -17.66 -16.68
CA LEU A 13 -11.78 -16.57 -15.97
C LEU A 13 -11.65 -16.86 -14.46
N LEU A 14 -12.72 -17.34 -13.82
CA LEU A 14 -12.71 -17.68 -12.40
C LEU A 14 -11.69 -18.79 -12.08
N GLN A 15 -11.63 -19.84 -12.90
CA GLN A 15 -10.62 -20.91 -12.74
C GLN A 15 -9.19 -20.36 -12.86
N ARG A 16 -8.96 -19.44 -13.79
CA ARG A 16 -7.64 -18.85 -14.00
C ARG A 16 -7.21 -17.99 -12.79
N ILE A 17 -8.13 -17.22 -12.23
CA ILE A 17 -7.88 -16.40 -11.03
C ILE A 17 -7.53 -17.28 -9.83
N ALA A 18 -8.32 -18.33 -9.56
CA ALA A 18 -8.05 -19.24 -8.45
C ALA A 18 -6.66 -19.90 -8.51
N ARG A 19 -6.20 -20.23 -9.73
CA ARG A 19 -4.83 -20.73 -9.95
C ARG A 19 -3.77 -19.68 -9.62
N PHE A 20 -3.97 -18.43 -10.00
CA PHE A 20 -3.04 -17.34 -9.69
C PHE A 20 -2.98 -17.04 -8.20
N GLU A 21 -4.13 -17.00 -7.52
CA GLU A 21 -4.20 -16.81 -6.06
C GLU A 21 -3.43 -17.92 -5.32
N SER A 22 -3.59 -19.17 -5.75
CA SER A 22 -2.85 -20.32 -5.20
C SER A 22 -1.33 -20.20 -5.39
N SER A 23 -0.88 -19.57 -6.48
CA SER A 23 0.55 -19.34 -6.75
C SER A 23 1.12 -18.13 -6.01
N LEU A 24 0.26 -17.19 -5.61
CA LEU A 24 0.64 -15.95 -4.92
C LEU A 24 0.63 -16.11 -3.40
N LEU A 25 0.00 -17.17 -2.88
CA LEU A 25 0.15 -17.57 -1.48
C LEU A 25 1.64 -17.84 -1.21
N PRO A 26 2.30 -17.03 -0.36
CA PRO A 26 3.71 -17.21 -0.08
C PRO A 26 3.93 -18.53 0.66
N ASP A 27 4.97 -19.27 0.26
CA ASP A 27 5.58 -20.42 0.95
C ASP A 27 6.25 -20.01 2.29
N GLY A 28 5.71 -18.97 2.95
CA GLY A 28 6.39 -18.13 3.93
C GLY A 28 6.08 -18.44 5.39
N ALA A 29 5.47 -19.58 5.71
CA ALA A 29 5.34 -20.06 7.10
C ALA A 29 6.53 -20.94 7.52
N ARG A 30 7.75 -20.59 7.09
CA ARG A 30 8.98 -21.25 7.54
C ARG A 30 9.79 -20.29 8.42
N PRO A 31 10.03 -20.62 9.71
CA PRO A 31 10.82 -19.77 10.58
C PRO A 31 12.26 -19.66 10.06
N GLN A 32 12.70 -18.47 9.69
CA GLN A 32 14.12 -18.19 9.47
C GLN A 32 14.73 -17.57 10.75
N PRO A 33 15.91 -18.04 11.20
CA PRO A 33 16.59 -17.48 12.36
C PRO A 33 17.19 -16.09 12.06
N PRO A 34 17.35 -15.23 13.09
CA PRO A 34 17.80 -13.85 12.91
C PRO A 34 19.32 -13.78 12.70
N THR A 35 19.76 -13.16 11.60
CA THR A 35 21.15 -12.70 11.43
C THR A 35 21.21 -11.19 11.65
N PRO A 36 21.99 -10.68 12.61
CA PRO A 36 22.18 -9.24 12.80
C PRO A 36 23.30 -8.73 11.87
N SER A 37 22.96 -7.85 10.94
CA SER A 37 23.95 -7.01 10.24
C SER A 37 23.63 -5.54 10.54
N PRO A 38 24.50 -4.81 11.25
CA PRO A 38 24.22 -3.45 11.70
C PRO A 38 24.91 -2.43 10.78
N ALA A 39 24.19 -1.86 9.82
CA ALA A 39 24.65 -0.65 9.10
C ALA A 39 23.53 0.02 8.29
N ALA A 40 22.41 0.44 8.91
CA ALA A 40 21.49 1.49 8.38
C ALA A 40 20.33 1.84 9.34
N SER A 41 20.48 1.77 10.67
CA SER A 41 19.28 1.73 11.55
C SER A 41 18.90 3.02 12.29
N THR A 42 19.59 4.14 12.10
CA THR A 42 19.30 5.33 12.92
C THR A 42 18.07 6.13 12.46
N LEU A 43 17.68 6.05 11.18
CA LEU A 43 16.49 6.75 10.65
C LEU A 43 15.21 5.89 10.65
N SER A 44 15.37 4.57 10.61
CA SER A 44 14.25 3.62 10.59
C SER A 44 13.55 3.49 11.95
N ALA A 45 14.25 3.73 13.07
CA ALA A 45 13.66 3.61 14.40
C ALA A 45 12.69 4.77 14.71
N ALA A 46 13.04 6.01 14.33
CA ALA A 46 12.22 7.20 14.59
C ALA A 46 10.96 7.28 13.72
N THR A 47 11.05 6.82 12.46
CA THR A 47 9.91 6.80 11.51
C THR A 47 8.83 5.82 11.95
N ASN A 48 9.22 4.66 12.49
CA ASN A 48 8.28 3.71 13.08
C ASN A 48 7.50 4.33 14.26
N THR A 49 8.13 5.23 15.02
CA THR A 49 7.46 5.93 16.14
C THR A 49 6.37 6.88 15.65
N ILE A 50 6.61 7.67 14.61
CA ILE A 50 5.60 8.64 14.09
C ILE A 50 4.42 7.88 13.48
N GLU A 51 4.67 6.87 12.66
CA GLU A 51 3.60 6.07 12.05
C GLU A 51 2.79 5.33 13.11
N SER A 52 3.44 4.73 14.12
CA SER A 52 2.76 4.08 15.24
C SER A 52 1.89 5.07 16.03
N HIS A 53 2.40 6.27 16.28
CA HIS A 53 1.66 7.32 16.96
C HIS A 53 0.43 7.78 16.15
N LEU A 54 0.60 8.02 14.84
CA LEU A 54 -0.50 8.39 13.94
C LEU A 54 -1.52 7.26 13.78
N THR A 55 -1.06 6.01 13.72
CA THR A 55 -1.92 4.81 13.70
C THR A 55 -2.82 4.79 14.93
N ASN A 56 -2.26 5.02 16.12
CA ASN A 56 -3.03 5.02 17.37
C ASN A 56 -4.05 6.17 17.41
N ILE A 57 -3.68 7.36 16.93
CA ILE A 57 -4.61 8.49 16.78
C ILE A 57 -5.75 8.13 15.82
N LEU A 58 -5.47 7.56 14.65
CA LEU A 58 -6.50 7.20 13.66
C LEU A 58 -7.47 6.16 14.23
N LEU A 59 -6.95 5.09 14.85
CA LEU A 59 -7.76 4.02 15.43
C LEU A 59 -8.61 4.51 16.61
N SER A 60 -8.05 5.35 17.51
CA SER A 60 -8.81 5.93 18.62
C SER A 60 -9.94 6.85 18.17
N ASN A 61 -9.85 7.43 16.97
CA ASN A 61 -10.91 8.21 16.33
C ASN A 61 -11.85 7.36 15.44
N GLY A 62 -11.70 6.03 15.44
CA GLY A 62 -12.55 5.11 14.69
C GLY A 62 -12.21 4.96 13.21
N VAL A 63 -11.06 5.49 12.75
CA VAL A 63 -10.59 5.31 11.38
C VAL A 63 -9.82 4.00 11.29
N THR A 64 -10.37 3.00 10.59
CA THR A 64 -9.80 1.64 10.51
C THR A 64 -9.17 1.32 9.15
N ASP A 65 -9.44 2.10 8.11
CA ASP A 65 -8.89 1.90 6.77
C ASP A 65 -8.02 3.08 6.36
N PHE A 66 -6.70 2.88 6.39
CA PHE A 66 -5.70 3.86 6.00
C PHE A 66 -4.39 3.17 5.61
N ARG A 67 -3.57 3.86 4.83
CA ARG A 67 -2.22 3.43 4.49
C ARG A 67 -1.24 4.59 4.61
N PHE A 68 -0.03 4.30 5.07
CA PHE A 68 1.09 5.23 4.97
C PHE A 68 1.87 4.97 3.69
N GLY A 69 2.17 6.04 2.94
CA GLY A 69 2.98 6.00 1.74
C GLY A 69 4.29 6.72 1.96
N ARG A 70 5.38 6.17 1.40
CA ARG A 70 6.66 6.88 1.25
C ARG A 70 6.70 7.51 -0.12
N VAL A 71 7.21 8.74 -0.19
CA VAL A 71 7.37 9.50 -1.43
C VAL A 71 8.84 9.86 -1.64
N PRO A 72 9.27 10.14 -2.88
CA PRO A 72 10.61 10.65 -3.17
C PRO A 72 10.92 11.94 -2.39
N GLU A 73 12.20 12.22 -2.15
CA GLU A 73 12.62 13.43 -1.42
C GLU A 73 12.22 14.72 -2.15
N ASP A 74 12.23 14.70 -3.48
CA ASP A 74 11.85 15.81 -4.36
C ASP A 74 10.32 15.98 -4.53
N TYR A 75 9.50 15.27 -3.73
CA TYR A 75 8.04 15.24 -3.87
C TYR A 75 7.39 16.63 -3.90
N TYR A 76 7.85 17.57 -3.08
CA TYR A 76 7.29 18.92 -3.02
C TYR A 76 7.80 19.87 -4.11
N ASP A 77 8.82 19.48 -4.87
CA ASP A 77 9.34 20.26 -6.00
C ASP A 77 8.63 19.92 -7.32
N ARG A 78 7.98 18.75 -7.37
CA ARG A 78 7.22 18.28 -8.54
C ARG A 78 5.90 19.02 -8.75
N THR A 79 5.36 18.92 -9.95
CA THR A 79 4.03 19.46 -10.30
C THR A 79 2.91 18.77 -9.50
N ILE A 80 1.74 19.39 -9.41
CA ILE A 80 0.64 18.84 -8.62
C ILE A 80 0.05 17.57 -9.25
N GLU A 81 0.12 17.46 -10.58
CA GLU A 81 -0.26 16.28 -11.36
C GLU A 81 0.67 15.10 -11.06
N GLU A 82 1.99 15.33 -11.03
CA GLU A 82 2.96 14.28 -10.68
C GLU A 82 2.76 13.79 -9.24
N ARG A 83 2.43 14.68 -8.30
CA ARG A 83 2.14 14.30 -6.92
C ARG A 83 0.89 13.42 -6.81
N ARG A 84 -0.16 13.73 -7.59
CA ARG A 84 -1.36 12.89 -7.69
C ARG A 84 -0.97 11.48 -8.15
N ASP A 85 -0.13 11.40 -9.17
CA ASP A 85 0.29 10.12 -9.75
C ASP A 85 1.15 9.30 -8.78
N ILE A 86 2.09 9.95 -8.06
CA ILE A 86 2.93 9.30 -7.04
C ILE A 86 2.08 8.70 -5.91
N LEU A 87 1.05 9.43 -5.45
CA LEU A 87 0.19 8.98 -4.35
C LEU A 87 -0.98 8.09 -4.82
N GLY A 88 -1.19 7.93 -6.13
CA GLY A 88 -2.33 7.20 -6.68
C GLY A 88 -3.68 7.84 -6.31
N ALA A 89 -3.72 9.17 -6.18
CA ALA A 89 -4.94 9.88 -5.81
C ALA A 89 -5.92 9.98 -7.00
N PRO A 90 -7.24 9.93 -6.79
CA PRO A 90 -8.23 10.01 -7.88
C PRO A 90 -8.20 11.33 -8.66
N SER A 91 -7.85 12.43 -7.98
CA SER A 91 -7.68 13.76 -8.59
C SER A 91 -6.75 14.63 -7.76
N ILE A 92 -6.28 15.74 -8.34
CA ILE A 92 -5.43 16.72 -7.64
C ILE A 92 -6.12 17.35 -6.42
N HIS A 93 -7.47 17.40 -6.41
CA HIS A 93 -8.25 17.95 -5.31
C HIS A 93 -8.32 17.05 -4.08
N HIS A 94 -7.88 15.79 -4.18
CA HIS A 94 -7.75 14.88 -3.04
C HIS A 94 -6.40 15.03 -2.33
N LEU A 95 -5.51 15.90 -2.82
CA LEU A 95 -4.24 16.18 -2.17
C LEU A 95 -4.42 17.24 -1.09
N CYS A 96 -4.26 16.82 0.17
CA CYS A 96 -4.30 17.71 1.32
C CYS A 96 -2.89 17.93 1.89
N LYS A 97 -2.65 19.13 2.44
CA LYS A 97 -1.40 19.45 3.15
C LYS A 97 -1.74 20.11 4.48
N SER A 98 -1.26 19.51 5.57
CA SER A 98 -1.21 20.18 6.87
C SER A 98 0.01 21.10 6.90
N ILE A 99 -0.18 22.38 7.20
CA ILE A 99 0.88 23.37 7.33
C ILE A 99 0.86 23.88 8.78
N VAL A 100 2.05 23.97 9.39
CA VAL A 100 2.24 24.65 10.67
C VAL A 100 2.77 26.05 10.37
N LEU A 101 2.14 27.07 10.97
CA LEU A 101 2.50 28.47 10.83
C LEU A 101 3.20 28.99 12.10
#